data_AF-A0AA38NLN4-F1
#
_entry.id   AF-A0AA38NLN4-F1
#
_cell.length_a   1.000
_cell.length_b   1.000
_cell.length_c   1.000
_cell.angle_alpha   90.00
_cell.angle_beta   90.00
_cell.angle_gamma   90.00
#
_symmetry.space_group_name_H-M   'P 1'
#
loop_
_entity.id
_entity.type
_entity.pdbx_description
1 polymer ?
#
loop_
_entity_poly.entity_id
_entity_poly.type
_entity_poly.pdbx_seq_one_letter_code
_entity_poly.pdbx_strand_id
1 'polypeptide(L)'
;KPFLAECVDVARQRGYLVDGLAFQEKHIHIGAAVGHYTYLHHKGTKSHEIPVLSSLIMAFYYCIDDYCFEAQSLAEYGVRLASGRPQREKGLDDLVALSAEIAGMYDPITGDLLAMSTQAYVMGNHLEREMCGTSSQVMNKDAPYFPTIMKTITSAATTLFLLSFSCDVPSVDYIQSLPDGILVHDFTADIMSYYKEAIEGEFNRVEQAAQIHGVTGPEMLEEFVRKMTLSHERVSRVLLTTDPSGKLLSCYQSTIVGFIVFQALHPRYKITDLL
;
A
#
# COMPACT_ATOMS: atom_id res chain seq x y z
N LYS A 1 25.62 2.51 6.57
CA LYS A 1 25.35 1.49 5.53
C LYS A 1 24.23 2.01 4.64
N PRO A 2 24.29 1.89 3.30
CA PRO A 2 23.18 2.28 2.43
C PRO A 2 21.90 1.54 2.85
N PHE A 3 20.76 2.24 2.93
CA PHE A 3 19.50 1.69 3.47
C PHE A 3 19.00 0.45 2.70
N LEU A 4 19.20 0.40 1.39
CA LEU A 4 18.89 -0.80 0.59
C LEU A 4 19.69 -2.02 1.06
N ALA A 5 20.99 -1.87 1.30
CA ALA A 5 21.83 -2.98 1.77
C ALA A 5 21.44 -3.43 3.19
N GLU A 6 20.88 -2.54 4.00
CA GLU A 6 20.28 -2.89 5.29
C GLU A 6 19.05 -3.78 5.09
N CYS A 7 18.10 -3.38 4.23
CA CYS A 7 16.90 -4.16 3.94
C CYS A 7 17.21 -5.55 3.34
N VAL A 8 18.15 -5.61 2.39
CA VAL A 8 18.58 -6.86 1.77
C VAL A 8 19.19 -7.81 2.80
N ASP A 9 20.07 -7.32 3.68
CA ASP A 9 20.70 -8.17 4.67
C ASP A 9 19.69 -8.69 5.71
N VAL A 10 18.71 -7.87 6.11
CA VAL A 10 17.61 -8.33 6.98
C VAL A 10 16.77 -9.39 6.27
N ALA A 11 16.45 -9.21 4.98
CA ALA A 11 15.73 -10.22 4.20
C ALA A 11 16.50 -11.54 4.09
N ARG A 12 17.84 -11.49 3.94
CA ARG A 12 18.70 -12.70 3.95
C ARG A 12 18.73 -13.37 5.31
N GLN A 13 18.88 -12.61 6.39
CA GLN A 13 18.89 -13.13 7.76
C GLN A 13 17.58 -13.81 8.12
N ARG A 14 16.45 -13.29 7.62
CA ARG A 14 15.11 -13.88 7.79
C ARG A 14 14.83 -15.05 6.83
N GLY A 15 15.75 -15.35 5.91
CA GLY A 15 15.59 -16.43 4.95
C GLY A 15 14.50 -16.20 3.92
N TYR A 16 14.22 -14.94 3.56
CA TYR A 16 13.25 -14.59 2.52
C TYR A 16 13.83 -14.76 1.11
N LEU A 17 15.14 -14.56 0.96
CA LEU A 17 15.86 -14.69 -0.31
C LEU A 17 16.48 -16.08 -0.42
N VAL A 18 15.71 -17.03 -0.98
CA VAL A 18 16.16 -18.39 -1.28
C VAL A 18 15.99 -18.64 -2.77
N ASP A 19 17.04 -19.20 -3.39
CA ASP A 19 17.03 -19.49 -4.83
C ASP A 19 15.84 -20.39 -5.21
N GLY A 20 15.15 -20.02 -6.29
CA GLY A 20 13.98 -20.74 -6.80
C GLY A 20 12.63 -20.38 -6.16
N LEU A 21 12.57 -19.47 -5.18
CA LEU A 21 11.30 -18.97 -4.65
C LEU A 21 10.73 -17.80 -5.48
N ALA A 22 9.43 -17.56 -5.36
CA ALA A 22 8.74 -16.44 -6.00
C ALA A 22 9.28 -15.06 -5.56
N PHE A 23 9.55 -14.92 -4.27
CA PHE A 23 10.10 -13.70 -3.68
C PHE A 23 11.60 -13.56 -3.97
N GLN A 24 12.01 -12.38 -4.41
CA GLN A 24 13.32 -12.14 -5.04
C GLN A 24 13.88 -10.77 -4.65
N GLU A 25 15.19 -10.59 -4.78
CA GLU A 25 15.88 -9.36 -4.38
C GLU A 25 15.35 -8.10 -5.09
N LYS A 26 14.91 -8.21 -6.36
CA LYS A 26 14.28 -7.09 -7.09
C LYS A 26 13.08 -6.48 -6.36
N HIS A 27 12.31 -7.29 -5.61
CA HIS A 27 11.15 -6.81 -4.85
C HIS A 27 11.60 -6.04 -3.60
N ILE A 28 12.73 -6.44 -3.01
CA ILE A 28 13.35 -5.68 -1.92
C ILE A 28 13.80 -4.30 -2.39
N HIS A 29 14.27 -4.16 -3.65
CA HIS A 29 14.70 -2.85 -4.14
C HIS A 29 13.56 -1.83 -4.16
N ILE A 30 12.39 -2.20 -4.70
CA ILE A 30 11.23 -1.31 -4.72
C ILE A 30 10.66 -1.10 -3.32
N GLY A 31 10.56 -2.14 -2.49
CA GLY A 31 10.12 -2.00 -1.10
C GLY A 31 11.07 -1.11 -0.26
N ALA A 32 12.38 -1.25 -0.45
CA ALA A 32 13.39 -0.39 0.16
C ALA A 32 13.25 1.06 -0.29
N ALA A 33 12.95 1.31 -1.56
CA ALA A 33 12.66 2.66 -2.04
C ALA A 33 11.44 3.25 -1.31
N VAL A 34 10.34 2.50 -1.18
CA VAL A 34 9.17 2.95 -0.41
C VAL A 34 9.59 3.33 1.01
N GLY A 35 10.09 2.38 1.80
CA GLY A 35 10.41 2.65 3.21
C GLY A 35 11.49 3.73 3.43
N HIS A 36 12.41 3.91 2.46
CA HIS A 36 13.38 4.99 2.48
C HIS A 36 12.70 6.35 2.37
N TYR A 37 11.84 6.54 1.39
CA TYR A 37 11.25 7.85 1.17
C TYR A 37 10.11 8.13 2.15
N THR A 38 9.31 7.12 2.53
CA THR A 38 8.08 7.31 3.30
C THR A 38 8.26 7.26 4.81
N TYR A 39 9.19 6.44 5.34
CA TYR A 39 9.17 6.08 6.77
C TYR A 39 10.45 6.40 7.54
N LEU A 40 11.48 6.99 6.91
CA LEU A 40 12.73 7.32 7.60
C LEU A 40 12.57 8.31 8.76
N HIS A 41 11.47 9.07 8.83
CA HIS A 41 11.18 9.93 10.00
C HIS A 41 11.00 9.15 11.30
N HIS A 42 10.78 7.83 11.23
CA HIS A 42 10.78 6.95 12.41
C HIS A 42 12.18 6.61 12.93
N LYS A 43 13.26 6.90 12.20
CA LYS A 43 14.62 6.62 12.69
C LYS A 43 14.91 7.44 13.94
N GLY A 44 15.37 6.75 14.98
CA GLY A 44 15.66 7.37 16.28
C GLY A 44 14.44 7.57 17.18
N THR A 45 13.25 7.11 16.77
CA THR A 45 12.06 7.03 17.63
C THR A 45 11.88 5.60 18.17
N LYS A 46 10.82 5.35 18.95
CA LYS A 46 10.47 3.98 19.36
C LYS A 46 10.11 3.08 18.17
N SER A 47 9.76 3.68 17.04
CA SER A 47 9.39 3.00 15.79
C SER A 47 10.57 2.78 14.84
N HIS A 48 11.81 2.78 15.34
CA HIS A 48 13.01 2.73 14.51
C HIS A 48 13.13 1.53 13.57
N GLU A 49 12.39 0.43 13.82
CA GLU A 49 12.35 -0.76 12.97
C GLU A 49 11.39 -0.61 11.78
N ILE A 50 10.39 0.29 11.88
CA ILE A 50 9.36 0.50 10.85
C ILE A 50 9.92 0.78 9.46
N PRO A 51 10.97 1.60 9.25
CA PRO A 51 11.53 1.79 7.91
C PRO A 51 11.91 0.45 7.24
N VAL A 52 12.56 -0.47 7.96
CA VAL A 52 12.97 -1.75 7.40
C VAL A 52 11.78 -2.69 7.25
N LEU A 53 10.94 -2.82 8.28
CA LEU A 53 9.78 -3.73 8.24
C LEU A 53 8.76 -3.32 7.18
N SER A 54 8.49 -2.01 7.05
CA SER A 54 7.66 -1.45 5.99
C SER A 54 8.24 -1.73 4.59
N SER A 55 9.56 -1.66 4.43
CA SER A 55 10.21 -2.04 3.17
C SER A 55 10.00 -3.51 2.82
N LEU A 56 10.07 -4.40 3.80
CA LEU A 56 9.86 -5.84 3.58
C LEU A 56 8.39 -6.16 3.25
N ILE A 57 7.43 -5.58 3.96
CA ILE A 57 6.00 -5.84 3.68
C ILE A 57 5.60 -5.26 2.32
N MET A 58 6.10 -4.07 1.95
CA MET A 58 5.87 -3.50 0.62
C MET A 58 6.53 -4.34 -0.47
N ALA A 59 7.72 -4.93 -0.23
CA ALA A 59 8.32 -5.87 -1.17
C ALA A 59 7.42 -7.08 -1.41
N PHE A 60 6.79 -7.64 -0.37
CA PHE A 60 5.82 -8.73 -0.53
C PHE A 60 4.59 -8.29 -1.30
N TYR A 61 4.09 -7.07 -1.06
CA TYR A 61 2.96 -6.54 -1.81
C TYR A 61 3.29 -6.42 -3.31
N TYR A 62 4.44 -5.84 -3.66
CA TYR A 62 4.87 -5.80 -5.07
C TYR A 62 5.12 -7.19 -5.67
N CYS A 63 5.58 -8.17 -4.88
CA CYS A 63 5.71 -9.55 -5.32
C CYS A 63 4.33 -10.18 -5.65
N ILE A 64 3.29 -9.85 -4.89
CA ILE A 64 1.90 -10.28 -5.15
C ILE A 64 1.34 -9.59 -6.39
N ASP A 65 1.55 -8.28 -6.51
CA ASP A 65 1.13 -7.41 -7.63
C ASP A 65 1.79 -7.84 -8.96
N ASP A 66 3.08 -8.21 -8.92
CA ASP A 66 3.82 -8.75 -10.07
C ASP A 66 3.47 -10.23 -10.38
N TYR A 67 2.36 -10.76 -9.82
CA TYR A 67 1.85 -12.10 -10.05
C TYR A 67 2.81 -13.26 -9.69
N CYS A 68 3.74 -13.07 -8.75
CA CYS A 68 4.81 -14.05 -8.51
C CYS A 68 4.33 -15.34 -7.79
N PHE A 69 3.32 -15.25 -6.95
CA PHE A 69 2.72 -16.41 -6.26
C PHE A 69 1.63 -17.07 -7.10
N GLU A 70 1.42 -18.38 -6.92
CA GLU A 70 0.38 -19.12 -7.62
C GLU A 70 -1.02 -18.62 -7.24
N ALA A 71 -1.95 -18.57 -8.21
CA ALA A 71 -3.32 -18.12 -7.97
C ALA A 71 -4.02 -18.93 -6.86
N GLN A 72 -3.81 -20.25 -6.85
CA GLN A 72 -4.37 -21.14 -5.83
C GLN A 72 -3.81 -20.86 -4.43
N SER A 73 -2.56 -20.42 -4.32
CA SER A 73 -1.95 -20.04 -3.05
C SER A 73 -2.62 -18.81 -2.45
N LEU A 74 -2.95 -17.81 -3.27
CA LEU A 74 -3.69 -16.63 -2.82
C LEU A 74 -5.16 -16.96 -2.50
N ALA A 75 -5.81 -17.81 -3.30
CA ALA A 75 -7.19 -18.25 -3.08
C ALA A 75 -7.37 -18.93 -1.72
N GLU A 76 -6.38 -19.69 -1.27
CA GLU A 76 -6.42 -20.39 0.03
C GLU A 76 -5.82 -19.60 1.18
N TYR A 77 -5.22 -18.43 0.94
CA TYR A 77 -4.46 -17.68 1.95
C TYR A 77 -5.28 -17.43 3.22
N GLY A 78 -6.47 -16.85 3.06
CA GLY A 78 -7.34 -16.48 4.17
C GLY A 78 -7.85 -17.68 4.99
N VAL A 79 -8.27 -18.76 4.31
CA VAL A 79 -8.76 -19.96 5.02
C VAL A 79 -7.63 -20.70 5.75
N ARG A 80 -6.40 -20.69 5.20
CA ARG A 80 -5.24 -21.30 5.86
C ARG A 80 -4.80 -20.48 7.07
N LEU A 81 -4.77 -19.15 6.93
CA LEU A 81 -4.48 -18.23 8.03
C LEU A 81 -5.48 -18.42 9.18
N ALA A 82 -6.78 -18.38 8.91
CA ALA A 82 -7.82 -18.53 9.93
C ALA A 82 -7.84 -19.91 10.61
N SER A 83 -7.32 -20.95 9.94
CA SER A 83 -7.23 -22.31 10.50
C SER A 83 -5.86 -22.64 11.10
N GLY A 84 -4.93 -21.69 11.15
CA GLY A 84 -3.57 -21.90 11.66
C GLY A 84 -2.76 -22.90 10.84
N ARG A 85 -3.12 -23.12 9.58
CA ARG A 85 -2.40 -24.02 8.67
C ARG A 85 -1.27 -23.25 7.97
N PRO A 86 -0.12 -23.90 7.72
CA PRO A 86 0.91 -23.32 6.87
C PRO A 86 0.35 -22.95 5.50
N GLN A 87 0.82 -21.83 4.95
CA GLN A 87 0.51 -21.38 3.61
C GLN A 87 1.05 -22.35 2.57
N ARG A 88 0.58 -22.24 1.32
CA ARG A 88 1.03 -23.12 0.24
C ARG A 88 2.46 -22.85 -0.21
N GLU A 89 2.88 -21.59 -0.11
CA GLU A 89 4.20 -21.12 -0.51
C GLU A 89 4.88 -20.44 0.67
N LYS A 90 6.17 -20.74 0.87
CA LYS A 90 6.95 -20.21 2.00
C LYS A 90 6.88 -18.68 2.09
N GLY A 91 6.92 -17.98 0.96
CA GLY A 91 6.85 -16.51 0.96
C GLY A 91 5.55 -15.96 1.57
N LEU A 92 4.45 -16.71 1.51
CA LEU A 92 3.19 -16.33 2.16
C LEU A 92 3.22 -16.63 3.67
N ASP A 93 3.91 -17.69 4.11
CA ASP A 93 4.18 -17.91 5.54
C ASP A 93 5.07 -16.78 6.11
N ASP A 94 6.10 -16.38 5.36
CA ASP A 94 6.98 -15.27 5.70
C ASP A 94 6.19 -13.94 5.82
N LEU A 95 5.23 -13.69 4.90
CA LEU A 95 4.33 -12.54 4.97
C LEU A 95 3.43 -12.58 6.20
N VAL A 96 2.86 -13.75 6.54
CA VAL A 96 2.04 -13.91 7.76
C VAL A 96 2.86 -13.56 9.00
N ALA A 97 4.08 -14.09 9.11
CA ALA A 97 4.97 -13.81 10.25
C ALA A 97 5.35 -12.33 10.34
N LEU A 98 5.72 -11.71 9.22
CA LEU A 98 6.06 -10.28 9.16
C LEU A 98 4.87 -9.38 9.50
N SER A 99 3.68 -9.71 9.01
CA SER A 99 2.45 -8.97 9.31
C SER A 99 2.12 -9.03 10.81
N ALA A 100 2.26 -10.21 11.43
CA ALA A 100 2.06 -10.38 12.87
C ALA A 100 3.09 -9.60 13.70
N GLU A 101 4.36 -9.58 13.28
CA GLU A 101 5.41 -8.79 13.95
C GLU A 101 5.09 -7.30 13.91
N ILE A 102 4.79 -6.75 12.73
CA ILE A 102 4.43 -5.33 12.57
C ILE A 102 3.19 -5.01 13.40
N ALA A 103 2.15 -5.83 13.34
CA ALA A 103 0.93 -5.64 14.11
C ALA A 103 1.20 -5.62 15.63
N GLY A 104 2.06 -6.51 16.11
CA GLY A 104 2.43 -6.62 17.52
C GLY A 104 3.24 -5.44 18.07
N MET A 105 3.75 -4.55 17.21
CA MET A 105 4.42 -3.32 17.65
C MET A 105 3.43 -2.23 18.08
N TYR A 106 2.21 -2.23 17.54
CA TYR A 106 1.22 -1.17 17.74
C TYR A 106 0.20 -1.52 18.83
N ASP A 107 -0.62 -0.54 19.23
CA ASP A 107 -1.78 -0.81 20.06
C ASP A 107 -2.78 -1.75 19.35
N PRO A 108 -3.61 -2.52 20.09
CA PRO A 108 -4.43 -3.57 19.50
C PRO A 108 -5.30 -3.13 18.32
N ILE A 109 -5.85 -1.91 18.33
CA ILE A 109 -6.71 -1.43 17.25
C ILE A 109 -5.90 -1.24 15.98
N THR A 110 -4.75 -0.57 16.06
CA THR A 110 -3.90 -0.36 14.89
C THR A 110 -3.21 -1.65 14.44
N GLY A 111 -2.79 -2.49 15.37
CA GLY A 111 -2.25 -3.82 15.07
C GLY A 111 -3.24 -4.69 14.30
N ASP A 112 -4.49 -4.78 14.77
CA ASP A 112 -5.56 -5.54 14.10
C ASP A 112 -5.84 -4.98 12.70
N LEU A 113 -5.89 -3.65 12.54
CA LEU A 113 -6.09 -3.02 11.24
C LEU A 113 -4.95 -3.28 10.25
N LEU A 114 -3.69 -3.32 10.72
CA LEU A 114 -2.53 -3.68 9.90
C LEU A 114 -2.55 -5.15 9.46
N ALA A 115 -2.94 -6.06 10.36
CA ALA A 115 -3.11 -7.46 10.02
C ALA A 115 -4.26 -7.66 9.02
N MET A 116 -5.39 -7.01 9.27
CA MET A 116 -6.56 -7.03 8.38
C MET A 116 -6.23 -6.44 7.00
N SER A 117 -5.49 -5.34 6.93
CA SER A 117 -5.12 -4.73 5.64
C SER A 117 -4.22 -5.65 4.82
N THR A 118 -3.31 -6.39 5.46
CA THR A 118 -2.48 -7.41 4.79
C THR A 118 -3.34 -8.53 4.21
N GLN A 119 -4.28 -9.05 4.99
CA GLN A 119 -5.21 -10.08 4.52
C GLN A 119 -6.11 -9.58 3.38
N ALA A 120 -6.65 -8.36 3.52
CA ALA A 120 -7.47 -7.72 2.50
C ALA A 120 -6.68 -7.57 1.20
N TYR A 121 -5.43 -7.12 1.26
CA TYR A 121 -4.56 -6.96 0.09
C TYR A 121 -4.35 -8.26 -0.68
N VAL A 122 -4.04 -9.36 0.03
CA VAL A 122 -3.86 -10.69 -0.60
C VAL A 122 -5.16 -11.16 -1.27
N MET A 123 -6.29 -11.04 -0.55
CA MET A 123 -7.61 -11.39 -1.08
C MET A 123 -8.00 -10.52 -2.28
N GLY A 124 -7.75 -9.21 -2.21
CA GLY A 124 -8.04 -8.26 -3.27
C GLY A 124 -7.26 -8.59 -4.54
N ASN A 125 -5.97 -8.87 -4.43
CA ASN A 125 -5.13 -9.27 -5.57
C ASN A 125 -5.58 -10.61 -6.17
N HIS A 126 -6.06 -11.56 -5.36
CA HIS A 126 -6.70 -12.76 -5.89
C HIS A 126 -7.98 -12.42 -6.67
N LEU A 127 -8.84 -11.55 -6.13
CA LEU A 127 -10.06 -11.13 -6.81
C LEU A 127 -9.76 -10.41 -8.12
N GLU A 128 -8.78 -9.51 -8.15
CA GLU A 128 -8.34 -8.84 -9.37
C GLU A 128 -7.86 -9.84 -10.43
N ARG A 129 -7.14 -10.91 -10.05
CA ARG A 129 -6.75 -11.99 -10.98
C ARG A 129 -7.96 -12.67 -11.62
N GLU A 130 -8.94 -13.04 -10.80
CA GLU A 130 -10.16 -13.69 -11.28
C GLU A 130 -10.96 -12.75 -12.21
N MET A 131 -10.97 -11.45 -11.91
CA MET A 131 -11.65 -10.44 -12.73
C MET A 131 -10.91 -10.13 -14.03
N CYS A 132 -9.58 -9.97 -14.01
CA CYS A 132 -8.75 -9.72 -15.20
C CYS A 132 -8.77 -10.90 -16.19
N GLY A 133 -8.91 -12.14 -15.69
CA GLY A 133 -9.12 -13.33 -16.53
C GLY A 133 -10.44 -13.33 -17.31
N THR A 134 -11.40 -12.47 -16.93
CA THR A 134 -12.63 -12.24 -17.68
C THR A 134 -12.50 -10.98 -18.54
N SER A 135 -12.06 -11.16 -19.80
CA SER A 135 -11.60 -10.14 -20.76
C SER A 135 -12.62 -9.07 -21.20
N SER A 136 -13.65 -8.77 -20.41
CA SER A 136 -14.69 -7.79 -20.75
C SER A 136 -15.52 -7.40 -19.52
N GLN A 137 -14.92 -6.82 -18.48
CA GLN A 137 -15.74 -6.31 -17.38
C GLN A 137 -16.26 -4.91 -17.71
N VAL A 138 -17.38 -4.90 -18.45
CA VAL A 138 -18.27 -3.75 -18.44
C VAL A 138 -18.76 -3.58 -17.00
N MET A 139 -18.25 -2.56 -16.33
CA MET A 139 -18.68 -2.20 -14.99
C MET A 139 -20.20 -2.01 -14.96
N ASN A 140 -20.88 -2.71 -14.05
CA ASN A 140 -22.33 -2.55 -13.89
C ASN A 140 -22.61 -1.13 -13.36
N LYS A 141 -23.33 -0.33 -14.16
CA LYS A 141 -23.68 1.07 -13.82
C LYS A 141 -24.54 1.17 -12.55
N ASP A 142 -25.25 0.10 -12.20
CA ASP A 142 -26.05 0.01 -10.97
C ASP A 142 -25.21 -0.37 -9.74
N ALA A 143 -23.89 -0.53 -9.88
CA ALA A 143 -22.94 -0.80 -8.79
C ALA A 143 -21.94 0.37 -8.57
N PRO A 144 -22.40 1.59 -8.27
CA PRO A 144 -21.56 2.80 -8.28
C PRO A 144 -20.46 2.80 -7.22
N TYR A 145 -20.57 1.99 -6.16
CA TYR A 145 -19.58 1.90 -5.09
C TYR A 145 -18.57 0.76 -5.27
N PHE A 146 -18.80 -0.14 -6.25
CA PHE A 146 -17.89 -1.27 -6.50
C PHE A 146 -16.45 -0.82 -6.80
N PRO A 147 -16.17 0.19 -7.66
CA PRO A 147 -14.81 0.67 -7.88
C PRO A 147 -14.11 1.17 -6.61
N THR A 148 -14.86 1.81 -5.72
CA THR A 148 -14.34 2.37 -4.47
C THR A 148 -13.95 1.25 -3.52
N ILE A 149 -14.86 0.30 -3.26
CA ILE A 149 -14.57 -0.81 -2.35
C ILE A 149 -13.49 -1.72 -2.92
N MET A 150 -13.49 -1.98 -4.23
CA MET A 150 -12.44 -2.75 -4.89
C MET A 150 -11.07 -2.12 -4.68
N LYS A 151 -10.94 -0.81 -4.91
CA LYS A 151 -9.69 -0.11 -4.64
C LYS A 151 -9.26 -0.25 -3.19
N THR A 152 -10.18 -0.07 -2.24
CA THR A 152 -9.86 -0.16 -0.81
C THR A 152 -9.36 -1.55 -0.40
N ILE A 153 -9.88 -2.63 -1.00
CA ILE A 153 -9.42 -3.99 -0.68
C ILE A 153 -8.17 -4.41 -1.45
N THR A 154 -7.90 -3.84 -2.63
CA THR A 154 -6.71 -4.18 -3.43
C THR A 154 -5.52 -3.26 -3.17
N SER A 155 -5.71 -2.14 -2.48
CA SER A 155 -4.64 -1.19 -2.21
C SER A 155 -3.91 -1.44 -0.89
N ALA A 156 -2.67 -0.94 -0.85
CA ALA A 156 -1.86 -0.89 0.36
C ALA A 156 -2.18 0.34 1.24
N ALA A 157 -3.17 1.17 0.89
CA ALA A 157 -3.37 2.51 1.47
C ALA A 157 -3.59 2.50 2.99
N THR A 158 -4.36 1.55 3.50
CA THR A 158 -4.57 1.38 4.95
C THR A 158 -3.25 1.11 5.67
N THR A 159 -2.44 0.19 5.15
CA THR A 159 -1.11 -0.12 5.69
C THR A 159 -0.21 1.11 5.64
N LEU A 160 -0.19 1.79 4.49
CA LEU A 160 0.68 2.96 4.29
C LEU A 160 0.34 4.09 5.26
N PHE A 161 -0.96 4.35 5.45
CA PHE A 161 -1.43 5.38 6.34
C PHE A 161 -1.10 5.07 7.81
N LEU A 162 -1.43 3.87 8.30
CA LEU A 162 -1.22 3.50 9.70
C LEU A 162 0.27 3.52 10.09
N LEU A 163 1.15 3.07 9.18
CA LEU A 163 2.61 3.12 9.38
C LEU A 163 3.18 4.54 9.41
N SER A 164 2.39 5.58 9.08
CA SER A 164 2.82 6.97 9.22
C SER A 164 3.13 7.33 10.68
N PHE A 165 2.38 6.74 11.63
CA PHE A 165 2.43 7.09 13.04
C PHE A 165 3.35 6.16 13.83
N SER A 166 3.94 6.70 14.90
CA SER A 166 4.81 5.92 15.78
C SER A 166 3.99 4.91 16.58
N CYS A 167 4.55 3.73 16.84
CA CYS A 167 3.93 2.63 17.54
C CYS A 167 3.49 2.94 18.98
N ASP A 168 4.03 4.00 19.58
CA ASP A 168 3.64 4.47 20.91
C ASP A 168 2.56 5.56 20.91
N VAL A 169 2.05 5.94 19.73
CA VAL A 169 0.89 6.83 19.60
C VAL A 169 -0.39 5.98 19.65
N PRO A 170 -1.31 6.26 20.60
CA PRO A 170 -2.61 5.58 20.67
C PRO A 170 -3.43 5.76 19.39
N SER A 171 -4.00 4.68 18.87
CA SER A 171 -4.91 4.70 17.72
C SER A 171 -6.00 5.76 17.80
N VAL A 172 -6.58 5.99 18.98
CA VAL A 172 -7.63 7.00 19.19
C VAL A 172 -7.22 8.42 18.77
N ASP A 173 -5.92 8.71 18.69
CA ASP A 173 -5.42 10.04 18.35
C ASP A 173 -5.47 10.33 16.84
N TYR A 174 -5.47 9.30 15.99
CA TYR A 174 -5.45 9.44 14.53
C TYR A 174 -6.52 8.63 13.80
N ILE A 175 -7.20 7.68 14.45
CA ILE A 175 -8.13 6.76 13.75
C ILE A 175 -9.28 7.47 13.04
N GLN A 176 -9.73 8.63 13.54
CA GLN A 176 -10.79 9.41 12.88
C GLN A 176 -10.36 9.98 11.52
N SER A 177 -9.05 10.12 11.27
CA SER A 177 -8.55 10.55 9.97
C SER A 177 -8.27 9.38 9.01
N LEU A 178 -8.39 8.13 9.46
CA LEU A 178 -8.12 6.93 8.65
C LEU A 178 -8.90 6.89 7.32
N PRO A 179 -10.23 7.15 7.27
CA PRO A 179 -10.96 7.06 6.01
C PRO A 179 -10.44 8.04 4.95
N ASP A 180 -10.22 9.30 5.33
CA ASP A 180 -9.66 10.31 4.42
C ASP A 180 -8.18 10.02 4.11
N GLY A 181 -7.42 9.48 5.06
CA GLY A 181 -6.04 9.06 4.88
C GLY A 181 -5.88 7.97 3.82
N ILE A 182 -6.75 6.96 3.85
CA ILE A 182 -6.83 5.91 2.82
C ILE A 182 -7.10 6.54 1.45
N LEU A 183 -8.08 7.44 1.37
CA LEU A 183 -8.40 8.12 0.11
C LEU A 183 -7.22 8.93 -0.45
N VAL A 184 -6.48 9.62 0.40
CA VAL A 184 -5.28 10.35 -0.04
C VAL A 184 -4.28 9.40 -0.67
N HIS A 185 -3.92 8.30 0.01
CA HIS A 185 -2.98 7.32 -0.54
C HIS A 185 -3.48 6.68 -1.84
N ASP A 186 -4.77 6.30 -1.91
CA ASP A 186 -5.36 5.69 -3.10
C ASP A 186 -5.34 6.65 -4.30
N PHE A 187 -5.79 7.89 -4.11
CA PHE A 187 -5.77 8.88 -5.18
C PHE A 187 -4.34 9.24 -5.59
N THR A 188 -3.41 9.39 -4.64
CA THR A 188 -2.00 9.61 -4.96
C THR A 188 -1.45 8.46 -5.78
N ALA A 189 -1.75 7.21 -5.42
CA ALA A 189 -1.32 6.05 -6.20
C ALA A 189 -1.85 6.10 -7.63
N ASP A 190 -3.16 6.32 -7.83
CA ASP A 190 -3.79 6.38 -9.15
C ASP A 190 -3.26 7.55 -10.01
N ILE A 191 -3.06 8.73 -9.40
CA ILE A 191 -2.53 9.92 -10.10
C ILE A 191 -1.11 9.65 -10.58
N MET A 192 -0.26 9.09 -9.71
CA MET A 192 1.15 8.87 -10.01
C MET A 192 1.39 7.66 -10.91
N SER A 193 0.45 6.71 -11.00
CA SER A 193 0.52 5.58 -11.94
C SER A 193 -0.21 5.83 -13.26
N TYR A 194 -1.02 6.89 -13.36
CA TYR A 194 -1.81 7.19 -14.55
C TYR A 194 -1.02 7.15 -15.86
N TYR A 195 0.16 7.81 -15.88
CA TYR A 195 1.00 7.86 -17.08
C TYR A 195 1.53 6.48 -17.48
N LYS A 196 2.14 5.73 -16.53
CA LYS A 196 2.66 4.39 -16.82
C LYS A 196 1.56 3.47 -17.34
N GLU A 197 0.39 3.51 -16.70
CA GLU A 197 -0.74 2.64 -17.03
C GLU A 197 -1.26 2.94 -18.42
N ALA A 198 -1.36 4.23 -18.78
CA ALA A 198 -1.81 4.66 -20.09
C ALA A 198 -0.87 4.19 -21.22
N ILE A 199 0.46 4.27 -21.04
CA ILE A 199 1.42 3.87 -22.08
C ILE A 199 1.66 2.35 -22.13
N GLU A 200 1.40 1.64 -21.04
CA GLU A 200 1.48 0.17 -20.97
C GLU A 200 0.17 -0.51 -21.39
N GLY A 201 -0.89 0.26 -21.62
CA GLY A 201 -2.22 -0.28 -21.92
C GLY A 201 -2.82 -1.06 -20.75
N GLU A 202 -2.38 -0.75 -19.53
CA GLU A 202 -2.86 -1.38 -18.31
C GLU A 202 -4.24 -0.86 -17.91
N PHE A 203 -4.85 -1.57 -16.97
CA PHE A 203 -6.13 -1.23 -16.39
C PHE A 203 -6.02 0.06 -15.54
N ASN A 204 -6.47 1.18 -16.07
CA ASN A 204 -6.34 2.50 -15.45
C ASN A 204 -7.65 2.93 -14.75
N ARG A 205 -7.60 3.22 -13.43
CA ARG A 205 -8.81 3.58 -12.66
C ARG A 205 -9.39 4.94 -13.05
N VAL A 206 -8.53 5.89 -13.42
CA VAL A 206 -8.95 7.22 -13.89
C VAL A 206 -9.76 7.08 -15.17
N GLU A 207 -9.29 6.29 -16.13
CA GLU A 207 -9.99 6.06 -17.39
C GLU A 207 -11.35 5.35 -17.19
N GLN A 208 -11.43 4.37 -16.28
CA GLN A 208 -12.70 3.73 -15.96
C GLN A 208 -13.69 4.69 -15.30
N ALA A 209 -13.23 5.49 -14.35
CA ALA A 209 -14.06 6.49 -13.72
C ALA A 209 -14.52 7.53 -14.76
N ALA A 210 -13.63 7.95 -15.67
CA ALA A 210 -13.97 8.84 -16.76
C ALA A 210 -15.10 8.27 -17.65
N GLN A 211 -14.99 6.99 -18.03
CA GLN A 211 -16.04 6.29 -18.80
C GLN A 211 -17.37 6.19 -18.05
N ILE A 212 -17.36 5.87 -16.75
CA ILE A 212 -18.58 5.78 -15.92
C ILE A 212 -19.27 7.14 -15.81
N HIS A 213 -18.49 8.21 -15.65
CA HIS A 213 -19.00 9.57 -15.48
C HIS A 213 -19.25 10.31 -16.80
N GLY A 214 -18.88 9.72 -17.94
CA GLY A 214 -19.04 10.35 -19.26
C GLY A 214 -18.17 11.58 -19.46
N VAL A 215 -16.98 11.61 -18.83
CA VAL A 215 -15.98 12.69 -18.96
C VAL A 215 -14.69 12.13 -19.57
N THR A 216 -13.73 13.01 -19.88
CA THR A 216 -12.41 12.61 -20.36
C THR A 216 -11.48 12.18 -19.23
N GLY A 217 -10.45 11.39 -19.54
CA GLY A 217 -9.39 11.00 -18.59
C GLY A 217 -8.78 12.20 -17.84
N PRO A 218 -8.35 13.27 -18.54
CA PRO A 218 -7.84 14.48 -17.88
C PRO A 218 -8.83 15.16 -16.92
N GLU A 219 -10.11 15.30 -17.30
CA GLU A 219 -11.14 15.85 -16.41
C GLU A 219 -11.34 14.99 -15.16
N MET A 220 -11.27 13.66 -15.30
CA MET A 220 -11.35 12.75 -14.16
C MET A 220 -10.07 12.79 -13.29
N LEU A 221 -8.90 12.98 -13.90
CA LEU A 221 -7.64 13.15 -13.17
C LEU A 221 -7.67 14.43 -12.32
N GLU A 222 -8.18 15.55 -12.87
CA GLU A 222 -8.41 16.79 -12.13
C GLU A 222 -9.36 16.57 -10.94
N GLU A 223 -10.44 15.80 -11.13
CA GLU A 223 -11.37 15.46 -10.06
C GLU A 223 -10.70 14.59 -8.97
N PHE A 224 -9.83 13.66 -9.34
CA PHE A 224 -9.05 12.86 -8.37
C PHE A 224 -8.09 13.75 -7.57
N VAL A 225 -7.39 14.69 -8.21
CA VAL A 225 -6.53 15.68 -7.54
C VAL A 225 -7.34 16.53 -6.56
N ARG A 226 -8.52 16.99 -6.97
CA ARG A 226 -9.43 17.77 -6.11
C ARG A 226 -9.88 16.96 -4.90
N LYS A 227 -10.32 15.70 -5.10
CA LYS A 227 -10.74 14.81 -4.00
C LYS A 227 -9.60 14.49 -3.05
N MET A 228 -8.40 14.24 -3.58
CA MET A 228 -7.18 14.01 -2.80
C MET A 228 -6.87 15.23 -1.92
N THR A 229 -6.88 16.43 -2.50
CA THR A 229 -6.62 17.70 -1.78
C THR A 229 -7.61 17.91 -0.64
N LEU A 230 -8.91 17.76 -0.90
CA LEU A 230 -9.94 17.93 0.13
C LEU A 230 -9.83 16.89 1.25
N SER A 231 -9.44 15.65 0.92
CA SER A 231 -9.23 14.59 1.91
C SER A 231 -7.99 14.88 2.74
N HIS A 232 -6.90 15.33 2.12
CA HIS A 232 -5.68 15.76 2.80
C HIS A 232 -5.94 16.90 3.80
N GLU A 233 -6.74 17.89 3.42
CA GLU A 233 -7.14 18.97 4.32
C GLU A 233 -7.96 18.46 5.52
N ARG A 234 -8.87 17.50 5.31
CA ARG A 234 -9.65 16.90 6.40
C ARG A 234 -8.76 16.12 7.35
N VAL A 235 -7.86 15.27 6.84
CA VAL A 235 -6.85 14.57 7.66
C VAL A 235 -6.06 15.58 8.49
N SER A 236 -5.57 16.65 7.86
CA SER A 236 -4.74 17.65 8.53
C SER A 236 -5.48 18.35 9.67
N ARG A 237 -6.75 18.71 9.46
CA ARG A 237 -7.59 19.32 10.51
C ARG A 237 -7.86 18.37 11.67
N VAL A 238 -8.17 17.10 11.39
CA VAL A 238 -8.40 16.08 12.43
C VAL A 238 -7.13 15.90 13.26
N LEU A 239 -5.98 15.69 12.61
CA LEU A 239 -4.70 15.48 13.31
C LEU A 239 -4.27 16.70 14.14
N LEU A 240 -4.47 17.92 13.66
CA LEU A 240 -4.19 19.14 14.44
C LEU A 240 -5.17 19.36 15.60
N THR A 241 -6.41 18.89 15.45
CA THR A 241 -7.41 18.97 16.54
C THR A 241 -7.02 18.03 17.67
N THR A 242 -6.55 16.83 17.35
CA THR A 242 -6.16 15.83 18.36
C THR A 242 -4.75 16.09 18.93
N ASP A 243 -3.81 16.51 18.10
CA ASP A 243 -2.44 16.88 18.49
C ASP A 243 -2.10 18.30 18.03
N PRO A 244 -2.42 19.34 18.84
CA PRO A 244 -2.10 20.73 18.52
C PRO A 244 -0.60 21.02 18.40
N SER A 245 0.28 20.12 18.87
CA SER A 245 1.74 20.27 18.67
C SER A 245 2.17 20.02 17.22
N GLY A 246 1.28 19.42 16.40
CA GLY A 246 1.50 19.17 14.98
C GLY A 246 2.43 18.00 14.67
N LYS A 247 2.81 17.20 15.67
CA LYS A 247 3.71 16.04 15.46
C LYS A 247 3.02 14.97 14.63
N LEU A 248 1.77 14.62 14.92
CA LEU A 248 1.02 13.64 14.13
C LEU A 248 0.83 14.11 12.68
N LEU A 249 0.52 15.40 12.50
CA LEU A 249 0.43 16.00 11.17
C LEU A 249 1.77 15.90 10.42
N SER A 250 2.88 16.22 11.08
CA SER A 250 4.21 16.12 10.49
C SER A 250 4.54 14.69 10.05
N CYS A 251 4.23 13.68 10.86
CA CYS A 251 4.46 12.27 10.50
C CYS A 251 3.67 11.85 9.26
N TYR A 252 2.38 12.20 9.21
CA TYR A 252 1.52 11.95 8.05
C TYR A 252 2.02 12.68 6.80
N GLN A 253 2.37 13.97 6.91
CA GLN A 253 2.87 14.76 5.79
C GLN A 253 4.21 14.24 5.27
N SER A 254 5.15 13.88 6.16
CA SER A 254 6.40 13.23 5.77
C SER A 254 6.14 11.95 4.98
N THR A 255 5.16 11.15 5.41
CA THR A 255 4.79 9.91 4.72
C THR A 255 4.23 10.18 3.32
N ILE A 256 3.29 11.11 3.16
CA ILE A 256 2.70 11.45 1.86
C ILE A 256 3.72 12.07 0.91
N VAL A 257 4.50 13.03 1.38
CA VAL A 257 5.58 13.64 0.58
C VAL A 257 6.58 12.57 0.15
N GLY A 258 6.99 11.72 1.08
CA GLY A 258 7.85 10.59 0.80
C GLY A 258 7.29 9.65 -0.26
N PHE A 259 6.00 9.35 -0.20
CA PHE A 259 5.34 8.47 -1.15
C PHE A 259 5.30 9.08 -2.55
N ILE A 260 4.99 10.37 -2.67
CA ILE A 260 5.04 11.12 -3.93
C ILE A 260 6.47 11.14 -4.49
N VAL A 261 7.48 11.43 -3.66
CA VAL A 261 8.89 11.43 -4.10
C VAL A 261 9.32 10.05 -4.58
N PHE A 262 8.97 8.99 -3.85
CA PHE A 262 9.22 7.62 -4.29
C PHE A 262 8.63 7.37 -5.68
N GLN A 263 7.35 7.69 -5.89
CA GLN A 263 6.71 7.41 -7.17
C GLN A 263 7.27 8.29 -8.29
N ALA A 264 7.59 9.55 -8.03
CA ALA A 264 8.18 10.46 -9.01
C ALA A 264 9.58 10.01 -9.47
N LEU A 265 10.37 9.40 -8.58
CA LEU A 265 11.76 9.03 -8.86
C LEU A 265 11.94 7.56 -9.26
N HIS A 266 11.03 6.67 -8.87
CA HIS A 266 11.21 5.25 -9.11
C HIS A 266 10.88 4.88 -10.57
N PRO A 267 11.77 4.17 -11.30
CA PRO A 267 11.60 3.88 -12.73
C PRO A 267 10.28 3.18 -13.11
N ARG A 268 9.66 2.45 -12.16
CA ARG A 268 8.35 1.80 -12.36
C ARG A 268 7.26 2.76 -12.83
N TYR A 269 7.27 4.03 -12.41
CA TYR A 269 6.19 4.98 -12.70
C TYR A 269 6.43 5.87 -13.92
N LYS A 270 7.65 5.85 -14.49
CA LYS A 270 8.00 6.56 -15.73
C LYS A 270 7.70 8.07 -15.72
N ILE A 271 7.59 8.68 -14.55
CA ILE A 271 7.31 10.13 -14.39
C ILE A 271 8.45 10.97 -14.95
N THR A 272 9.69 10.47 -14.94
CA THR A 272 10.84 11.16 -15.53
C THR A 272 10.73 11.36 -17.03
N ASP A 273 9.86 10.59 -17.73
CA ASP A 273 9.64 10.76 -19.17
C ASP A 273 8.80 12.02 -19.47
N LEU A 274 8.19 12.62 -18.44
CA LEU A 274 7.35 13.82 -18.51
C LEU A 274 8.09 15.11 -18.10
N LEU A 275 9.32 15.01 -17.59
CA LEU A 275 10.14 16.12 -17.09
C LEU A 275 11.21 16.53 -18.10
#